data_AF-A0A369XFJ0-F1
#
_entry.id   AF-A0A369XFJ0-F1
#
_cell.length_a   1.000
_cell.length_b   1.000
_cell.length_c   1.000
_cell.angle_alpha   90.00
_cell.angle_beta   90.00
_cell.angle_gamma   90.00
#
_symmetry.space_group_name_H-M   'P 1'
#
loop_
_entity.id
_entity.type
_entity.pdbx_description
1 polymer ?
#
loop_
_entity_poly.entity_id
_entity_poly.type
_entity_poly.pdbx_seq_one_letter_code
_entity_poly.pdbx_strand_id
1 'polypeptide(L)'
;MTKIPPPRPLKGPRLVRFLSDLALADGEVSHQHFSERLGRLIDLPDSIALSRVHGQLVTMTSAPGPATSAAVPTESIVAEFLKVRTTLVETIVDSFTPGAGASWLSFPRVTASTPAEEMASYKRYQMFYVNQQREIALGINKLRADVRLAVCGRSARLARLVVLDTGLDEALSAPAQNLFAEVPRLLGKRFEDLYQRHQETIVDRETDDDRQVWSQPGGWLAQFAGEMQGSLLAELEARLQPVLGLMEALKEEGESA
;
A
#
# COMPACT_ATOMS: atom_id res chain seq x y z
N MET A 1 -13.54 20.81 -28.98
CA MET A 1 -14.47 20.55 -27.85
C MET A 1 -13.78 19.64 -26.85
N THR A 2 -13.17 20.21 -25.83
CA THR A 2 -12.45 19.48 -24.78
C THR A 2 -13.48 18.85 -23.85
N LYS A 3 -13.70 17.53 -23.97
CA LYS A 3 -14.56 16.81 -23.03
C LYS A 3 -13.86 16.81 -21.67
N ILE A 4 -14.39 17.58 -20.74
CA ILE A 4 -14.02 17.52 -19.33
C ILE A 4 -14.40 16.10 -18.85
N PRO A 5 -13.45 15.30 -18.34
CA PRO A 5 -13.78 13.99 -17.80
C PRO A 5 -14.74 14.16 -16.62
N PRO A 6 -15.74 13.28 -16.47
CA PRO A 6 -16.74 13.41 -15.42
C PRO A 6 -16.09 13.39 -14.03
N PRO A 7 -16.62 14.15 -13.05
CA PRO A 7 -16.14 14.12 -11.68
C PRO A 7 -16.27 12.70 -11.13
N ARG A 8 -15.14 12.12 -10.72
CA ARG A 8 -15.07 10.74 -10.24
C ARG A 8 -15.54 10.60 -8.79
N PRO A 9 -16.18 9.48 -8.43
CA PRO A 9 -16.85 9.33 -7.15
C PRO A 9 -15.88 9.47 -5.98
N LEU A 10 -16.21 10.34 -5.02
CA LEU A 10 -15.42 10.62 -3.81
C LEU A 10 -15.46 9.49 -2.77
N LYS A 11 -16.13 8.37 -3.06
CA LYS A 11 -16.35 7.25 -2.15
C LYS A 11 -15.52 6.05 -2.62
N GLY A 12 -14.46 5.72 -1.87
CA GLY A 12 -13.64 4.53 -2.12
C GLY A 12 -12.28 4.60 -1.42
N PRO A 13 -11.56 3.47 -1.32
CA PRO A 13 -10.20 3.44 -0.78
C PRO A 13 -9.30 4.44 -1.50
N ARG A 14 -8.42 5.14 -0.76
CA ARG A 14 -7.54 6.18 -1.31
C ARG A 14 -6.73 5.68 -2.51
N LEU A 15 -6.22 4.44 -2.44
CA LEU A 15 -5.46 3.83 -3.53
C LEU A 15 -6.29 3.70 -4.82
N VAL A 16 -7.53 3.21 -4.72
CA VAL A 16 -8.42 3.07 -5.89
C VAL A 16 -8.69 4.44 -6.50
N ARG A 17 -9.05 5.43 -5.68
CA ARG A 17 -9.26 6.81 -6.15
C ARG A 17 -8.01 7.37 -6.82
N PHE A 18 -6.84 7.20 -6.20
CA PHE A 18 -5.59 7.73 -6.71
C PHE A 18 -5.21 7.10 -8.06
N LEU A 19 -5.32 5.78 -8.19
CA LEU A 19 -5.04 5.08 -9.46
C LEU A 19 -6.05 5.45 -10.55
N SER A 20 -7.32 5.62 -10.20
CA SER A 20 -8.31 6.18 -11.11
C SER A 20 -7.94 7.62 -11.50
N ASP A 21 -7.49 8.47 -10.57
CA ASP A 21 -7.08 9.89 -10.78
C ASP A 21 -5.98 10.01 -11.82
N LEU A 22 -5.03 9.09 -11.79
CA LEU A 22 -3.97 8.99 -12.79
C LEU A 22 -4.44 8.46 -14.16
N ALA A 23 -5.73 8.14 -14.32
CA ALA A 23 -6.33 7.52 -15.50
C ALA A 23 -5.67 6.19 -15.89
N LEU A 24 -5.15 5.46 -14.90
CA LEU A 24 -4.41 4.21 -15.14
C LEU A 24 -5.31 2.97 -15.11
N ALA A 25 -6.54 3.12 -14.63
CA ALA A 25 -7.55 2.08 -14.61
C ALA A 25 -8.74 2.51 -15.48
N ASP A 26 -8.81 1.97 -16.70
CA ASP A 26 -9.99 2.06 -17.55
C ASP A 26 -11.05 1.09 -17.03
N GLY A 27 -11.95 1.57 -16.17
CA GLY A 27 -13.09 0.78 -15.70
C GLY A 27 -13.85 1.44 -14.57
N GLU A 28 -15.18 1.34 -14.60
CA GLU A 28 -15.98 1.63 -13.41
C GLU A 28 -15.67 0.59 -12.33
N VAL A 29 -15.51 1.04 -11.08
CA VAL A 29 -15.33 0.16 -9.93
C VAL A 29 -16.64 -0.62 -9.72
N SER A 30 -16.74 -1.80 -10.32
CA SER A 30 -17.89 -2.68 -10.15
C SER A 30 -17.77 -3.52 -8.88
N HIS A 31 -18.82 -3.46 -8.05
CA HIS A 31 -18.99 -4.30 -6.87
C HIS A 31 -19.79 -5.57 -7.18
N GLN A 32 -20.18 -5.78 -8.44
CA GLN A 32 -20.89 -6.98 -8.85
C GLN A 32 -19.99 -8.21 -8.67
N HIS A 33 -20.59 -9.34 -8.29
CA HIS A 33 -19.91 -10.62 -8.11
C HIS A 33 -18.71 -10.56 -7.15
N PHE A 34 -18.74 -9.68 -6.14
CA PHE A 34 -17.65 -9.52 -5.17
C PHE A 34 -17.21 -10.87 -4.56
N SER A 35 -18.16 -11.66 -4.05
CA SER A 35 -17.87 -12.94 -3.41
C SER A 35 -17.22 -13.95 -4.36
N GLU A 36 -17.66 -13.98 -5.63
CA GLU A 36 -17.08 -14.85 -6.66
C GLU A 36 -15.66 -14.41 -7.01
N ARG A 37 -15.43 -13.10 -7.16
CA ARG A 37 -14.11 -12.54 -7.44
C ARG A 37 -13.15 -12.77 -6.29
N LEU A 38 -13.61 -12.58 -5.05
CA LEU A 38 -12.83 -12.88 -3.85
C LEU A 38 -12.53 -14.39 -3.77
N GLY A 39 -13.51 -15.24 -4.04
CA GLY A 39 -13.33 -16.69 -4.05
C GLY A 39 -12.31 -17.16 -5.09
N ARG A 40 -12.21 -16.50 -6.26
CA ARG A 40 -11.18 -16.79 -7.28
C ARG A 40 -9.75 -16.45 -6.85
N LEU A 41 -9.58 -15.63 -5.81
CA LEU A 41 -8.27 -15.31 -5.26
C LEU A 41 -7.76 -16.38 -4.29
N ILE A 42 -8.65 -17.23 -3.77
CA ILE A 42 -8.34 -18.26 -2.78
C ILE A 42 -8.21 -19.59 -3.51
N ASP A 43 -7.04 -20.21 -3.44
CA ASP A 43 -6.83 -21.52 -4.06
C ASP A 43 -7.42 -22.66 -3.22
N LEU A 44 -7.39 -23.90 -3.74
CA LEU A 44 -7.93 -25.04 -3.02
C LEU A 44 -7.21 -25.31 -1.69
N PRO A 45 -5.85 -25.34 -1.62
CA PRO A 45 -5.12 -25.41 -0.35
C PRO A 45 -5.56 -24.37 0.68
N ASP A 46 -5.65 -23.10 0.28
CA ASP A 46 -6.03 -21.98 1.15
C ASP A 46 -7.49 -22.08 1.60
N SER A 47 -8.39 -22.53 0.72
CA SER A 47 -9.79 -22.79 1.07
C SER A 47 -9.91 -23.88 2.13
N ILE A 48 -9.08 -24.92 2.08
CA ILE A 48 -9.07 -25.98 3.10
C ILE A 48 -8.48 -25.42 4.41
N ALA A 49 -7.42 -24.61 4.34
CA ALA A 49 -6.83 -23.96 5.51
C ALA A 49 -7.86 -23.06 6.22
N LEU A 50 -8.59 -22.23 5.48
CA LEU A 50 -9.67 -21.38 6.01
C LEU A 50 -10.81 -22.21 6.62
N SER A 51 -11.17 -23.35 6.03
CA SER A 51 -12.16 -24.27 6.60
C SER A 51 -11.70 -24.84 7.96
N ARG A 52 -10.41 -25.17 8.11
CA ARG A 52 -9.85 -25.59 9.41
C ARG A 52 -9.87 -24.45 10.43
N VAL A 53 -9.52 -23.23 10.01
CA VAL A 53 -9.61 -22.03 10.86
C VAL A 53 -11.04 -21.83 11.35
N HIS A 54 -12.03 -21.94 10.46
CA HIS A 54 -13.44 -21.87 10.84
C HIS A 54 -13.83 -22.97 11.84
N GLY A 55 -13.40 -24.21 11.62
CA GLY A 55 -13.61 -25.30 12.57
C GLY A 55 -12.98 -25.04 13.94
N GLN A 56 -11.77 -24.47 13.98
CA GLN A 56 -11.09 -24.06 15.21
C GLN A 56 -11.86 -22.95 15.94
N LEU A 57 -12.37 -21.95 15.21
CA LEU A 57 -13.15 -20.86 15.80
C LEU A 57 -14.42 -21.37 16.51
N VAL A 58 -15.06 -22.40 15.96
CA VAL A 58 -16.25 -23.03 16.57
C VAL A 58 -15.89 -23.79 17.86
N THR A 59 -14.70 -24.40 17.94
CA THR A 59 -14.26 -25.16 19.12
C THR A 59 -13.61 -24.29 20.21
N MET A 60 -13.19 -23.06 19.88
CA MET A 60 -12.72 -22.06 20.84
C MET A 60 -13.87 -21.61 21.75
N THR A 61 -14.09 -22.37 22.82
CA THR A 61 -15.04 -22.03 23.88
C THR A 61 -14.60 -20.75 24.62
N SER A 62 -15.55 -19.88 24.93
CA SER A 62 -15.35 -18.57 25.57
C SER A 62 -14.92 -18.64 27.05
N ALA A 63 -14.30 -19.73 27.50
CA ALA A 63 -13.81 -19.81 28.87
C ALA A 63 -12.73 -18.73 29.07
N PRO A 64 -12.86 -17.83 30.06
CA PRO A 64 -11.85 -16.82 30.31
C PRO A 64 -10.54 -17.53 30.66
N GLY A 65 -9.52 -17.30 29.82
CA GLY A 65 -8.15 -17.68 30.18
C GLY A 65 -7.75 -16.99 31.49
N PRO A 66 -6.81 -17.56 32.26
CA PRO A 66 -6.34 -16.91 33.48
C PRO A 66 -5.87 -15.49 33.14
N ALA A 67 -6.40 -14.51 33.86
CA ALA A 67 -6.06 -13.10 33.66
C ALA A 67 -4.54 -12.93 33.75
N THR A 68 -3.88 -12.77 32.61
CA THR A 68 -2.43 -12.57 32.58
C THR A 68 -2.15 -11.16 33.11
N SER A 69 -1.58 -11.11 34.32
CA SER A 69 -1.34 -9.92 35.13
C SER A 69 -0.32 -8.90 34.56
N ALA A 70 -0.04 -8.92 33.26
CA ALA A 70 0.89 -7.98 32.61
C ALA A 70 0.48 -7.70 31.16
N ALA A 71 -0.79 -7.37 30.93
CA ALA A 71 -1.24 -6.98 29.61
C ALA A 71 -0.65 -5.61 29.23
N VAL A 72 0.03 -5.53 28.08
CA VAL A 72 0.61 -4.28 27.54
C VAL A 72 -0.50 -3.24 27.36
N PRO A 73 -0.43 -2.04 27.99
CA PRO A 73 -1.49 -1.03 27.91
C PRO A 73 -1.94 -0.73 26.47
N THR A 74 -3.24 -0.51 26.26
CA THR A 74 -3.80 -0.24 24.92
C THR A 74 -3.15 0.99 24.30
N GLU A 75 -2.85 2.00 25.12
CA GLU A 75 -2.16 3.23 24.71
C GLU A 75 -0.76 2.95 24.17
N SER A 76 -0.06 1.96 24.74
CA SER A 76 1.28 1.56 24.28
C SER A 76 1.22 0.95 22.87
N ILE A 77 0.20 0.12 22.60
CA ILE A 77 -0.01 -0.50 21.29
C ILE A 77 -0.38 0.56 20.25
N VAL A 78 -1.24 1.52 20.62
CA VAL A 78 -1.59 2.66 19.77
C VAL A 78 -0.35 3.52 19.48
N ALA A 79 0.48 3.80 20.49
CA ALA A 79 1.71 4.56 20.31
C ALA A 79 2.70 3.84 19.38
N GLU A 80 2.82 2.52 19.50
CA GLU A 80 3.66 1.71 18.62
C GLU A 80 3.16 1.72 17.17
N PHE A 81 1.85 1.55 16.95
CA PHE A 81 1.25 1.70 15.63
C PHE A 81 1.53 3.07 15.01
N LEU A 82 1.29 4.15 15.77
CA LEU A 82 1.51 5.51 15.29
C LEU A 82 2.99 5.74 14.97
N LYS A 83 3.90 5.24 15.81
CA LYS A 83 5.33 5.30 15.57
C LYS A 83 5.71 4.60 14.26
N VAL A 84 5.30 3.34 14.07
CA VAL A 84 5.63 2.58 12.86
C VAL A 84 5.03 3.24 11.62
N ARG A 85 3.78 3.70 11.69
CA ARG A 85 3.14 4.44 10.59
C ARG A 85 3.93 5.69 10.23
N THR A 86 4.30 6.50 11.22
CA THR A 86 5.08 7.72 11.00
C THR A 86 6.43 7.41 10.37
N THR A 87 7.17 6.43 10.90
CA THR A 87 8.46 6.01 10.34
C THR A 87 8.34 5.52 8.88
N LEU A 88 7.30 4.76 8.54
CA LEU A 88 7.07 4.33 7.16
C LEU A 88 6.73 5.51 6.23
N VAL A 89 5.90 6.44 6.69
CA VAL A 89 5.59 7.67 5.93
C VAL A 89 6.84 8.51 5.71
N GLU A 90 7.64 8.75 6.77
CA GLU A 90 8.91 9.48 6.70
C GLU A 90 9.88 8.79 5.74
N THR A 91 10.05 7.47 5.83
CA THR A 91 10.90 6.70 4.91
C THR A 91 10.47 6.86 3.45
N ILE A 92 9.17 6.85 3.18
CA ILE A 92 8.63 7.12 1.83
C ILE A 92 8.94 8.57 1.44
N VAL A 93 8.66 9.56 2.27
CA VAL A 93 8.89 10.98 1.93
C VAL A 93 10.37 11.29 1.70
N ASP A 94 11.23 10.79 2.57
CA ASP A 94 12.69 10.96 2.51
C ASP A 94 13.29 10.29 1.28
N SER A 95 12.69 9.18 0.81
CA SER A 95 13.12 8.52 -0.42
C SER A 95 13.03 9.43 -1.66
N PHE A 96 12.12 10.40 -1.69
CA PHE A 96 12.01 11.37 -2.78
C PHE A 96 12.81 12.66 -2.51
N THR A 97 13.30 12.85 -1.29
CA THR A 97 13.98 14.09 -0.87
C THR A 97 15.50 13.99 -1.07
N PRO A 98 16.15 14.99 -1.71
CA PRO A 98 17.60 15.02 -1.85
C PRO A 98 18.37 14.87 -0.53
N GLY A 99 19.15 13.81 -0.41
CA GLY A 99 20.08 13.60 0.71
C GLY A 99 19.43 13.25 2.04
N ALA A 100 18.11 13.02 2.08
CA ALA A 100 17.37 12.77 3.32
C ALA A 100 17.26 11.28 3.70
N GLY A 101 17.74 10.35 2.88
CA GLY A 101 17.53 8.92 3.10
C GLY A 101 18.65 8.00 2.62
N ALA A 102 18.46 6.69 2.81
CA ALA A 102 19.42 5.69 2.36
C ALA A 102 19.52 5.69 0.82
N SER A 103 20.74 5.71 0.29
CA SER A 103 20.99 5.83 -1.16
C SER A 103 20.32 4.74 -2.00
N TRP A 104 20.14 3.54 -1.45
CA TRP A 104 19.56 2.40 -2.17
C TRP A 104 18.03 2.44 -2.24
N LEU A 105 17.40 3.21 -1.36
CA LEU A 105 15.96 3.48 -1.36
C LEU A 105 15.63 4.83 -1.98
N SER A 106 16.61 5.60 -2.47
CA SER A 106 16.37 6.95 -2.98
C SER A 106 15.77 6.93 -4.39
N PHE A 107 14.88 7.86 -4.67
CA PHE A 107 14.26 8.04 -5.98
C PHE A 107 15.35 8.25 -7.04
N PRO A 108 15.35 7.46 -8.13
CA PRO A 108 16.38 7.55 -9.15
C PRO A 108 16.40 8.94 -9.80
N ARG A 109 17.58 9.58 -9.85
CA ARG A 109 17.75 10.93 -10.40
C ARG A 109 18.27 10.92 -11.82
N VAL A 110 17.80 11.85 -12.64
CA VAL A 110 18.43 12.17 -13.92
C VAL A 110 19.50 13.23 -13.66
N THR A 111 20.75 12.89 -13.93
CA THR A 111 21.89 13.81 -13.91
C THR A 111 22.41 14.01 -15.33
N ALA A 112 23.21 15.06 -15.55
CA ALA A 112 23.83 15.33 -16.86
C ALA A 112 24.65 14.15 -17.42
N SER A 113 25.11 13.24 -16.55
CA SER A 113 25.88 12.05 -16.90
C SER A 113 25.02 10.80 -17.17
N THR A 114 23.69 10.87 -17.02
CA THR A 114 22.82 9.71 -17.26
C THR A 114 22.70 9.45 -18.78
N PRO A 115 22.90 8.21 -19.27
CA PRO A 115 22.71 7.89 -20.68
C PRO A 115 21.27 8.17 -21.13
N ALA A 116 21.09 8.70 -22.34
CA ALA A 116 19.77 9.07 -22.86
C ALA A 116 18.77 7.89 -22.88
N GLU A 117 19.26 6.68 -23.17
CA GLU A 117 18.44 5.45 -23.18
C GLU A 117 17.94 5.06 -21.77
N GLU A 118 18.76 5.26 -20.74
CA GLU A 118 18.38 4.98 -19.35
C GLU A 118 17.48 6.07 -18.75
N MET A 119 17.58 7.30 -19.26
CA MET A 119 16.74 8.42 -18.86
C MET A 119 15.28 8.25 -19.30
N ALA A 120 15.07 7.68 -20.49
CA ALA A 120 13.74 7.38 -21.03
C ALA A 120 13.21 6.00 -20.59
N SER A 121 13.98 5.24 -19.80
CA SER A 121 13.58 3.90 -19.37
C SER A 121 12.89 3.92 -18.01
N TYR A 122 11.66 3.40 -17.98
CA TYR A 122 10.90 3.23 -16.74
C TYR A 122 11.54 2.23 -15.74
N LYS A 123 12.43 1.35 -16.20
CA LYS A 123 12.98 0.22 -15.42
C LYS A 123 13.57 0.62 -14.07
N ARG A 124 14.28 1.75 -14.00
CA ARG A 124 14.90 2.24 -12.75
C ARG A 124 13.86 2.63 -11.70
N TYR A 125 12.77 3.26 -12.13
CA TYR A 125 11.67 3.68 -11.26
C TYR A 125 10.82 2.48 -10.83
N GLN A 126 10.64 1.50 -11.73
CA GLN A 126 10.01 0.22 -11.39
C GLN A 126 10.76 -0.52 -10.28
N MET A 127 12.08 -0.63 -10.37
CA MET A 127 12.90 -1.29 -9.33
C MET A 127 12.86 -0.54 -8.00
N PHE A 128 12.93 0.79 -8.05
CA PHE A 128 12.73 1.63 -6.87
C PHE A 128 11.37 1.34 -6.21
N TYR A 129 10.27 1.32 -6.98
CA TYR A 129 8.93 1.09 -6.45
C TYR A 129 8.80 -0.30 -5.81
N VAL A 130 9.29 -1.34 -6.48
CA VAL A 130 9.25 -2.72 -5.96
C VAL A 130 10.04 -2.84 -4.65
N ASN A 131 11.19 -2.16 -4.53
CA ASN A 131 11.94 -2.14 -3.28
C ASN A 131 11.16 -1.42 -2.16
N GLN A 132 10.50 -0.30 -2.45
CA GLN A 132 9.62 0.38 -1.49
C GLN A 132 8.47 -0.53 -1.04
N GLN A 133 7.83 -1.27 -1.96
CA GLN A 133 6.77 -2.22 -1.60
C GLN A 133 7.25 -3.31 -0.65
N ARG A 134 8.50 -3.80 -0.82
CA ARG A 134 9.10 -4.80 0.08
C ARG A 134 9.30 -4.25 1.48
N GLU A 135 9.88 -3.05 1.61
CA GLU A 135 10.09 -2.41 2.91
C GLU A 135 8.78 -2.13 3.64
N ILE A 136 7.78 -1.60 2.92
CA ILE A 136 6.44 -1.36 3.46
C ILE A 136 5.82 -2.69 3.96
N ALA A 137 5.89 -3.75 3.14
CA ALA A 137 5.33 -5.05 3.50
C ALA A 137 6.02 -5.65 4.75
N LEU A 138 7.35 -5.59 4.83
CA LEU A 138 8.11 -6.09 5.98
C LEU A 138 7.75 -5.35 7.26
N GLY A 139 7.69 -4.01 7.22
CA GLY A 139 7.32 -3.19 8.37
C GLY A 139 5.91 -3.46 8.88
N ILE A 140 4.94 -3.58 7.97
CA ILE A 140 3.53 -3.84 8.31
C ILE A 140 3.33 -5.27 8.82
N ASN A 141 3.97 -6.26 8.21
CA ASN A 141 3.84 -7.66 8.65
C ASN A 141 4.37 -7.84 10.07
N LYS A 142 5.49 -7.20 10.40
CA LYS A 142 6.02 -7.18 11.76
C LYS A 142 5.02 -6.53 12.73
N LEU A 143 4.55 -5.31 12.41
CA LEU A 143 3.58 -4.59 13.23
C LEU A 143 2.30 -5.41 13.45
N ARG A 144 1.76 -6.06 12.41
CA ARG A 144 0.55 -6.88 12.53
C ARG A 144 0.78 -8.08 13.44
N ALA A 145 1.94 -8.74 13.36
CA ALA A 145 2.28 -9.83 14.27
C ALA A 145 2.36 -9.36 15.73
N ASP A 146 3.00 -8.22 15.99
CA ASP A 146 3.12 -7.64 17.33
C ASP A 146 1.73 -7.25 17.89
N VAL A 147 0.88 -6.63 17.07
CA VAL A 147 -0.52 -6.31 17.46
C VAL A 147 -1.33 -7.59 17.73
N ARG A 148 -1.22 -8.63 16.90
CA ARG A 148 -1.89 -9.92 17.13
C ARG A 148 -1.52 -10.51 18.49
N LEU A 149 -0.23 -10.52 18.84
CA LEU A 149 0.24 -11.02 20.13
C LEU A 149 -0.35 -10.22 21.30
N ALA A 150 -0.38 -8.89 21.17
CA ALA A 150 -0.92 -8.00 22.20
C ALA A 150 -2.45 -8.13 22.36
N VAL A 151 -3.17 -8.39 21.26
CA VAL A 151 -4.64 -8.50 21.23
C VAL A 151 -5.13 -9.88 21.68
N CYS A 152 -4.41 -10.96 21.35
CA CYS A 152 -4.85 -12.34 21.61
C CYS A 152 -5.09 -12.63 23.11
N GLY A 153 -4.26 -12.06 23.99
CA GLY A 153 -4.34 -12.28 25.44
C GLY A 153 -5.40 -11.46 26.18
N ARG A 154 -6.19 -10.63 25.48
CA ARG A 154 -7.10 -9.66 26.11
C ARG A 154 -8.48 -10.21 26.42
N SER A 155 -9.04 -11.02 25.52
CA SER A 155 -10.29 -11.72 25.75
C SER A 155 -10.45 -12.89 24.80
N ALA A 156 -11.37 -13.81 25.10
CA ALA A 156 -11.68 -14.92 24.22
C ALA A 156 -12.23 -14.44 22.85
N ARG A 157 -12.93 -13.29 22.81
CA ARG A 157 -13.41 -12.70 21.55
C ARG A 157 -12.23 -12.24 20.69
N LEU A 158 -11.27 -11.53 21.29
CA LEU A 158 -10.09 -11.04 20.61
C LEU A 158 -9.12 -12.16 20.20
N ALA A 159 -9.01 -13.22 20.99
CA ALA A 159 -8.26 -14.43 20.60
C ALA A 159 -8.83 -15.08 19.33
N ARG A 160 -10.16 -15.20 19.24
CA ARG A 160 -10.83 -15.69 18.02
C ARG A 160 -10.59 -14.75 16.83
N LEU A 161 -10.65 -13.44 17.05
CA LEU A 161 -10.36 -12.46 16.00
C LEU A 161 -8.93 -12.63 15.46
N VAL A 162 -7.93 -12.84 16.32
CA VAL A 162 -6.54 -13.07 15.91
C VAL A 162 -6.37 -14.36 15.10
N VAL A 163 -7.07 -15.44 15.48
CA VAL A 163 -7.08 -16.70 14.71
C VAL A 163 -7.68 -16.48 13.32
N LEU A 164 -8.81 -15.77 13.22
CA LEU A 164 -9.41 -15.42 11.93
C LEU A 164 -8.50 -14.53 11.08
N ASP A 165 -7.94 -13.48 11.68
CA ASP A 165 -7.06 -12.52 11.00
C ASP A 165 -5.79 -13.20 10.46
N THR A 166 -5.25 -14.17 11.20
CA THR A 166 -4.07 -14.97 10.77
C THR A 166 -4.43 -15.87 9.60
N GLY A 167 -5.55 -16.60 9.67
CA GLY A 167 -6.01 -17.45 8.56
C GLY A 167 -6.32 -16.68 7.28
N LEU A 168 -6.94 -15.50 7.40
CA LEU A 168 -7.20 -14.62 6.26
C LEU A 168 -5.91 -14.07 5.66
N ASP A 169 -4.92 -13.72 6.48
CA ASP A 169 -3.62 -13.26 6.01
C ASP A 169 -2.86 -14.34 5.24
N GLU A 170 -2.84 -15.57 5.75
CA GLU A 170 -2.24 -16.71 5.05
C GLU A 170 -2.86 -16.88 3.66
N ALA A 171 -4.20 -16.95 3.58
CA ALA A 171 -4.93 -17.17 2.33
C ALA A 171 -4.87 -15.99 1.33
N LEU A 172 -4.72 -14.75 1.82
CA LEU A 172 -4.80 -13.55 0.97
C LEU A 172 -3.45 -12.89 0.73
N SER A 173 -2.38 -13.29 1.43
CA SER A 173 -1.07 -12.65 1.32
C SER A 173 -0.49 -12.68 -0.09
N ALA A 174 -0.43 -13.86 -0.73
CA ALA A 174 0.08 -14.01 -2.09
C ALA A 174 -0.82 -13.31 -3.13
N PRO A 175 -2.16 -13.49 -3.12
CA PRO A 175 -3.05 -12.71 -3.97
C PRO A 175 -2.89 -11.20 -3.80
N ALA A 176 -2.77 -10.70 -2.57
CA ALA A 176 -2.57 -9.29 -2.30
C ALA A 176 -1.24 -8.78 -2.87
N GLN A 177 -0.15 -9.53 -2.71
CA GLN A 177 1.15 -9.18 -3.30
C GLN A 177 1.06 -9.07 -4.83
N ASN A 178 0.37 -9.99 -5.49
CA ASN A 178 0.15 -9.94 -6.94
C ASN A 178 -0.66 -8.71 -7.35
N LEU A 179 -1.71 -8.37 -6.60
CA LEU A 179 -2.51 -7.17 -6.87
C LEU A 179 -1.70 -5.88 -6.69
N PHE A 180 -0.86 -5.80 -5.65
CA PHE A 180 0.01 -4.64 -5.47
C PHE A 180 1.11 -4.55 -6.53
N ALA A 181 1.56 -5.67 -7.10
CA ALA A 181 2.52 -5.68 -8.20
C ALA A 181 1.96 -5.08 -9.51
N GLU A 182 0.64 -4.93 -9.63
CA GLU A 182 0.02 -4.21 -10.75
C GLU A 182 0.25 -2.70 -10.69
N VAL A 183 0.42 -2.12 -9.49
CA VAL A 183 0.64 -0.68 -9.32
C VAL A 183 1.87 -0.17 -10.09
N PRO A 184 3.07 -0.76 -9.93
CA PRO A 184 4.22 -0.35 -10.74
C PRO A 184 4.01 -0.63 -12.24
N ARG A 185 3.20 -1.61 -12.65
CA ARG A 185 2.88 -1.81 -14.08
C ARG A 185 2.04 -0.65 -14.63
N LEU A 186 1.07 -0.19 -13.85
CA LEU A 186 0.24 0.97 -14.18
C LEU A 186 1.06 2.26 -14.23
N LEU A 187 1.96 2.46 -13.27
CA LEU A 187 2.87 3.61 -13.26
C LEU A 187 3.82 3.63 -14.46
N GLY A 188 4.14 2.48 -15.05
CA GLY A 188 4.87 2.42 -16.33
C GLY A 188 4.11 3.15 -17.43
N LYS A 189 2.85 2.75 -17.68
CA LYS A 189 1.99 3.45 -18.66
C LYS A 189 1.93 4.95 -18.42
N ARG A 190 1.83 5.36 -17.15
CA ARG A 190 1.81 6.78 -16.78
C ARG A 190 3.10 7.49 -17.15
N PHE A 191 4.24 6.85 -16.91
CA PHE A 191 5.55 7.36 -17.26
C PHE A 191 5.68 7.57 -18.77
N GLU A 192 5.32 6.55 -19.57
CA GLU A 192 5.33 6.66 -21.04
C GLU A 192 4.42 7.79 -21.54
N ASP A 193 3.21 7.90 -20.99
CA ASP A 193 2.24 8.96 -21.31
C ASP A 193 2.76 10.38 -20.99
N LEU A 194 3.43 10.56 -19.85
CA LEU A 194 4.01 11.85 -19.46
C LEU A 194 5.22 12.19 -20.34
N TYR A 195 6.04 11.19 -20.66
CA TYR A 195 7.20 11.36 -21.51
C TYR A 195 6.80 11.76 -22.94
N GLN A 196 5.77 11.12 -23.52
CA GLN A 196 5.25 11.49 -24.84
C GLN A 196 4.73 12.94 -24.89
N ARG A 197 3.95 13.37 -23.89
CA ARG A 197 3.45 14.76 -23.83
C ARG A 197 4.57 15.79 -23.69
N HIS A 198 5.63 15.45 -22.96
CA HIS A 198 6.82 16.29 -22.88
C HIS A 198 7.48 16.44 -24.27
N GLN A 199 7.67 15.33 -24.99
CA GLN A 199 8.23 15.35 -26.34
C GLN A 199 7.40 16.20 -27.32
N GLU A 200 6.07 16.07 -27.29
CA GLU A 200 5.16 16.90 -28.10
C GLU A 200 5.32 18.39 -27.78
N THR A 201 5.40 18.74 -26.49
CA THR A 201 5.56 20.13 -26.04
C THR A 201 6.88 20.75 -26.50
N ILE A 202 7.97 19.97 -26.51
CA ILE A 202 9.28 20.41 -26.99
C ILE A 202 9.24 20.67 -28.49
N VAL A 203 8.62 19.77 -29.27
CA VAL A 203 8.47 19.92 -30.72
C VAL A 203 7.63 21.16 -31.07
N ASP A 204 6.48 21.34 -30.42
CA ASP A 204 5.57 22.46 -30.67
C ASP A 204 6.17 23.83 -30.35
N ARG A 205 7.09 23.89 -29.38
CA ARG A 205 7.69 25.14 -28.90
C ARG A 205 9.09 25.41 -29.46
N GLU A 206 9.61 24.53 -30.32
CA GLU A 206 10.99 24.59 -30.85
C GLU A 206 12.04 24.89 -29.77
N THR A 207 11.83 24.36 -28.56
CA THR A 207 12.67 24.66 -27.39
C THR A 207 13.76 23.61 -27.23
N ASP A 208 14.94 24.01 -26.74
CA ASP A 208 15.97 23.04 -26.36
C ASP A 208 15.54 22.22 -25.14
N ASP A 209 15.79 20.91 -25.17
CA ASP A 209 15.33 19.98 -24.14
C ASP A 209 16.31 19.94 -22.97
N ASP A 210 16.25 20.96 -22.11
CA ASP A 210 17.06 21.02 -20.89
C ASP A 210 16.59 19.96 -19.87
N ARG A 211 17.40 18.91 -19.77
CA ARG A 211 17.19 17.74 -18.90
C ARG A 211 17.17 18.11 -17.42
N GLN A 212 17.84 19.18 -17.03
CA GLN A 212 17.84 19.60 -15.63
C GLN A 212 16.46 20.08 -15.20
N VAL A 213 15.66 20.60 -16.15
CA VAL A 213 14.29 21.09 -15.94
C VAL A 213 13.29 19.95 -15.72
N TRP A 214 13.56 18.75 -16.23
CA TRP A 214 12.65 17.60 -16.08
C TRP A 214 12.33 17.29 -14.62
N SER A 215 13.33 17.41 -13.74
CA SER A 215 13.22 17.16 -12.30
C SER A 215 12.90 18.41 -11.48
N GLN A 216 12.82 19.60 -12.09
CA GLN A 216 12.43 20.82 -11.38
C GLN A 216 10.92 20.90 -11.17
N PRO A 217 10.44 21.73 -10.22
CA PRO A 217 9.01 22.01 -10.09
C PRO A 217 8.38 22.40 -11.43
N GLY A 218 7.34 21.68 -11.84
CA GLY A 218 6.67 21.87 -13.14
C GLY A 218 7.23 21.01 -14.28
N GLY A 219 8.35 20.31 -14.09
CA GLY A 219 8.87 19.31 -15.02
C GLY A 219 8.07 18.01 -14.98
N TRP A 220 8.02 17.30 -16.11
CA TRP A 220 7.24 16.06 -16.24
C TRP A 220 7.73 14.93 -15.31
N LEU A 221 9.05 14.86 -15.04
CA LEU A 221 9.60 13.86 -14.14
C LEU A 221 9.35 14.20 -12.67
N ALA A 222 9.33 15.49 -12.31
CA ALA A 222 8.90 15.93 -10.99
C ALA A 222 7.42 15.61 -10.74
N GLN A 223 6.57 15.78 -11.76
CA GLN A 223 5.17 15.32 -11.69
C GLN A 223 5.10 13.81 -11.47
N PHE A 224 5.82 13.02 -12.28
CA PHE A 224 5.85 11.57 -12.14
C PHE A 224 6.34 11.11 -10.75
N ALA A 225 7.37 11.76 -10.20
CA ALA A 225 7.86 11.50 -8.85
C ALA A 225 6.78 11.74 -7.78
N GLY A 226 6.03 12.84 -7.90
CA GLY A 226 4.89 13.13 -7.01
C GLY A 226 3.76 12.10 -7.13
N GLU A 227 3.44 11.67 -8.35
CA GLU A 227 2.43 10.62 -8.60
C GLU A 227 2.88 9.25 -8.02
N MET A 228 4.16 8.92 -8.12
CA MET A 228 4.74 7.71 -7.54
C MET A 228 4.74 7.75 -6.02
N GLN A 229 5.14 8.88 -5.42
CA GLN A 229 5.07 9.08 -3.97
C GLN A 229 3.63 8.97 -3.45
N GLY A 230 2.68 9.60 -4.14
CA GLY A 230 1.26 9.52 -3.80
C GLY A 230 0.71 8.09 -3.86
N SER A 231 1.15 7.29 -4.84
CA SER A 231 0.81 5.87 -4.95
C SER A 231 1.32 5.07 -3.75
N LEU A 232 2.59 5.24 -3.37
CA LEU A 232 3.17 4.54 -2.22
C LEU A 232 2.46 4.88 -0.91
N LEU A 233 2.13 6.16 -0.69
CA LEU A 233 1.38 6.59 0.49
C LEU A 233 -0.04 6.02 0.53
N ALA A 234 -0.72 5.98 -0.62
CA ALA A 234 -2.05 5.39 -0.71
C ALA A 234 -2.03 3.86 -0.53
N GLU A 235 -0.97 3.21 -1.02
CA GLU A 235 -0.72 1.79 -0.82
C GLU A 235 -0.43 1.45 0.64
N LEU A 236 0.40 2.25 1.33
CA LEU A 236 0.65 2.14 2.77
C LEU A 236 -0.66 2.19 3.57
N GLU A 237 -1.54 3.16 3.28
CA GLU A 237 -2.85 3.25 3.96
C GLU A 237 -3.72 2.01 3.75
N ALA A 238 -3.74 1.45 2.54
CA ALA A 238 -4.50 0.24 2.23
C ALA A 238 -3.94 -0.99 2.98
N ARG A 239 -2.62 -1.13 3.03
CA ARG A 239 -1.93 -2.24 3.71
C ARG A 239 -2.05 -2.17 5.24
N LEU A 240 -2.25 -0.99 5.83
CA LEU A 240 -2.45 -0.82 7.27
C LEU A 240 -3.87 -1.16 7.76
N GLN A 241 -4.86 -1.32 6.86
CA GLN A 241 -6.25 -1.57 7.25
C GLN A 241 -6.45 -2.77 8.18
N PRO A 242 -5.81 -3.94 7.98
CA PRO A 242 -5.98 -5.07 8.90
C PRO A 242 -5.47 -4.77 10.31
N VAL A 243 -4.38 -4.03 10.43
CA VAL A 243 -3.82 -3.62 11.73
C VAL A 243 -4.76 -2.65 12.43
N LEU A 244 -5.31 -1.68 11.69
CA LEU A 244 -6.31 -0.75 12.22
C LEU A 244 -7.55 -1.49 12.74
N GLY A 245 -8.07 -2.48 12.00
CA GLY A 245 -9.20 -3.28 12.44
C GLY A 245 -8.95 -4.06 13.74
N LEU A 246 -7.74 -4.60 13.93
CA LEU A 246 -7.36 -5.24 15.20
C LEU A 246 -7.30 -4.24 16.36
N MET A 247 -6.78 -3.03 16.11
CA MET A 247 -6.70 -1.97 17.12
C MET A 247 -8.07 -1.41 17.50
N GLU A 248 -8.96 -1.25 16.53
CA GLU A 248 -10.36 -0.84 16.75
C GLU A 248 -11.07 -1.87 17.62
N ALA A 249 -10.96 -3.15 17.28
CA ALA A 249 -11.55 -4.23 18.08
C ALA A 249 -11.00 -4.26 19.52
N LEU A 250 -9.70 -4.00 19.70
CA LEU A 250 -9.07 -3.89 21.02
C LEU A 250 -9.64 -2.73 21.84
N LYS A 251 -9.83 -1.57 21.20
CA LYS A 251 -10.39 -0.38 21.84
C LYS A 251 -11.84 -0.63 22.28
N GLU A 252 -12.66 -1.20 21.40
CA GLU A 252 -14.05 -1.55 21.70
C GLU A 252 -14.17 -2.53 22.87
N GLU A 253 -13.24 -3.49 22.99
CA GLU A 253 -13.22 -4.42 24.13
C GLU A 253 -12.94 -3.70 25.45
N GLY A 254 -12.02 -2.73 25.44
CA GLY A 254 -11.70 -1.93 26.61
C GLY A 254 -12.81 -0.97 27.05
N GLU A 255 -13.66 -0.53 26.12
CA GLU A 255 -14.85 0.29 26.42
C GLU A 255 -16.05 -0.56 26.88
N SER A 256 -16.05 -1.85 26.58
CA SER A 256 -17.12 -2.79 26.93
C SER A 256 -16.88 -3.54 28.26
N ALA A 257 -15.70 -3.40 28.85
CA ALA A 257 -15.28 -4.02 30.11
C ALA A 257 -15.42 -3.05 31.30
#